data_AF-A0A974S6E4-F1
#
_entry.id   AF-A0A974S6E4-F1
#
_cell.length_a   1.000
_cell.length_b   1.000
_cell.length_c   1.000
_cell.angle_alpha   90.00
_cell.angle_beta   90.00
_cell.angle_gamma   90.00
#
_symmetry.space_group_name_H-M   'P 1'
#
loop_
_entity.id
_entity.type
_entity.pdbx_description
1 polymer ?
#
loop_
_entity_poly.entity_id
_entity_poly.type
_entity_poly.pdbx_seq_one_letter_code
_entity_poly.pdbx_strand_id
1 'polypeptide(L)'
;MLKKLSKPFLKGLYLFFCRCDWAQFFEEGIFFVSGFKRFFQASFKKIGILVSSILFALVHTPTDIGSFVIYWGMGLAFKLGLSTHGSL
;
A
#
# COMPACT_ATOMS: atom_id res chain seq x y z
N MET A 1 -0.89 -17.18 35.92
CA MET A 1 -0.14 -16.03 35.36
C MET A 1 -0.22 -15.94 33.83
N LEU A 2 -0.18 -17.06 33.09
CA LEU A 2 -0.22 -17.10 31.61
C LEU A 2 -1.52 -16.55 30.94
N LYS A 3 -2.69 -16.69 31.58
CA LYS A 3 -3.97 -16.18 31.03
C LYS A 3 -4.13 -14.65 31.05
N LYS A 4 -3.32 -13.95 31.86
CA LYS A 4 -3.37 -12.47 31.98
C LYS A 4 -2.53 -11.80 30.88
N LEU A 5 -1.56 -12.52 30.32
CA LEU A 5 -0.68 -12.07 29.24
C LEU A 5 -1.29 -12.28 27.85
N SER A 6 -2.19 -13.27 27.69
CA SER A 6 -2.81 -13.56 26.39
C SER A 6 -3.77 -12.48 25.91
N LYS A 7 -4.56 -11.87 26.81
CA LYS A 7 -5.54 -10.82 26.45
C LYS A 7 -4.90 -9.54 25.89
N PRO A 8 -3.86 -8.93 26.52
CA PRO A 8 -3.20 -7.75 25.95
C PRO A 8 -2.42 -8.10 24.67
N PHE A 9 -1.86 -9.30 24.57
CA PHE A 9 -1.17 -9.77 23.36
C PHE A 9 -2.14 -9.96 22.18
N LEU A 10 -3.28 -10.62 22.39
CA LEU A 10 -4.34 -10.77 21.40
C LEU A 10 -4.93 -9.42 20.96
N LYS A 11 -5.09 -8.49 21.91
CA LYS A 11 -5.56 -7.13 21.60
C LYS A 11 -4.53 -6.35 20.79
N GLY A 12 -3.23 -6.47 21.10
CA GLY A 12 -2.16 -5.89 20.31
C GLY A 12 -2.09 -6.46 18.89
N LEU A 13 -2.23 -7.79 18.76
CA LEU A 13 -2.25 -8.47 17.47
C LEU A 13 -3.46 -8.05 16.62
N TYR A 14 -4.65 -7.99 17.22
CA TYR A 14 -5.85 -7.50 16.54
C TYR A 14 -5.71 -6.06 16.04
N LEU A 15 -5.14 -5.17 16.87
CA LEU A 15 -4.87 -3.79 16.48
C LEU A 15 -3.81 -3.67 15.38
N PHE A 16 -2.83 -4.57 15.35
CA PHE A 16 -1.82 -4.64 14.30
C PHE A 16 -2.47 -5.00 12.95
N PHE A 17 -3.27 -6.07 12.90
CA PHE A 17 -4.00 -6.45 11.68
C PHE A 17 -4.96 -5.36 11.23
N CYS A 18 -5.79 -4.81 12.13
CA CYS A 18 -6.68 -3.70 11.80
C CYS A 18 -5.92 -2.50 11.22
N ARG A 19 -4.74 -2.17 11.74
CA ARG A 19 -3.95 -1.05 11.24
C ARG A 19 -3.33 -1.34 9.88
N CYS A 20 -2.83 -2.56 9.64
CA CYS A 20 -2.32 -2.98 8.34
C CYS A 20 -3.42 -2.94 7.26
N ASP A 21 -4.61 -3.47 7.56
CA ASP A 21 -5.72 -3.52 6.60
C ASP A 21 -6.28 -2.12 6.29
N TRP A 22 -6.44 -1.26 7.30
CA TRP A 22 -6.94 0.10 7.13
C TRP A 22 -5.93 1.03 6.43
N ALA A 23 -4.64 0.88 6.72
CA ALA A 23 -3.60 1.65 6.03
C ALA A 23 -3.61 1.32 4.54
N GLN A 24 -3.70 0.04 4.19
CA GLN A 24 -3.71 -0.43 2.81
C GLN A 24 -4.93 0.11 2.04
N PHE A 25 -6.12 0.10 2.65
CA PHE A 25 -7.34 0.63 2.03
C PHE A 25 -7.28 2.16 1.80
N PHE A 26 -6.66 2.90 2.73
CA PHE A 26 -6.52 4.35 2.63
C PHE A 26 -5.48 4.75 1.58
N GLU A 27 -4.35 4.05 1.52
CA GLU A 27 -3.32 4.23 0.50
C GLU A 27 -3.88 3.96 -0.90
N GLU A 28 -4.65 2.89 -1.07
CA GLU A 28 -5.33 2.62 -2.33
C GLU A 28 -6.37 3.72 -2.67
N GLY A 29 -7.19 4.14 -1.70
CA GLY A 29 -8.18 5.21 -1.91
C GLY A 29 -7.56 6.55 -2.38
N ILE A 30 -6.41 6.94 -1.80
CA ILE A 30 -5.72 8.17 -2.16
C ILE A 30 -4.98 8.02 -3.49
N PHE A 31 -4.14 6.99 -3.63
CA PHE A 31 -3.28 6.84 -4.80
C PHE A 31 -4.00 6.27 -6.03
N PHE A 32 -5.24 5.77 -5.90
CA PHE A 32 -5.99 5.15 -6.98
C PHE A 32 -7.28 5.90 -7.33
N VAL A 33 -8.13 6.22 -6.35
CA VAL A 33 -9.46 6.78 -6.61
C VAL A 33 -9.44 8.30 -6.80
N SER A 34 -8.65 9.04 -6.02
CA SER A 34 -8.67 10.51 -6.04
C SER A 34 -7.59 11.15 -6.93
N GLY A 35 -6.38 10.60 -6.96
CA GLY A 35 -5.26 11.17 -7.74
C GLY A 35 -5.12 10.65 -9.18
N PHE A 36 -5.15 9.33 -9.39
CA PHE A 36 -4.67 8.74 -10.65
C PHE A 36 -5.74 8.50 -11.71
N LYS A 37 -6.96 8.13 -11.33
CA LYS A 37 -8.06 7.90 -12.29
C LYS A 37 -8.44 9.17 -13.08
N ARG A 38 -8.21 10.35 -12.48
CA ARG A 38 -8.46 11.67 -13.11
C ARG A 38 -7.29 12.19 -13.94
N PHE A 39 -6.05 11.90 -13.56
CA PHE A 39 -4.85 12.40 -14.26
C PHE A 39 -4.40 11.49 -15.41
N PHE A 40 -4.56 10.18 -15.28
CA PHE A 40 -4.10 9.21 -16.26
C PHE A 40 -5.32 8.57 -16.94
N GLN A 41 -5.77 9.16 -18.06
CA GLN A 41 -6.72 8.51 -18.95
C GLN A 41 -6.16 7.15 -19.42
N ALA A 42 -7.06 6.23 -19.81
CA ALA A 42 -6.79 4.81 -20.09
C ALA A 42 -5.55 4.51 -20.95
N SER A 43 -5.15 5.45 -21.82
CA SER A 43 -3.96 5.38 -22.67
C SER A 43 -2.62 5.30 -21.92
N PHE A 44 -2.55 5.76 -20.67
CA PHE A 44 -1.29 5.84 -19.91
C PHE A 44 -1.27 4.97 -18.64
N LYS A 45 -2.10 3.92 -18.56
CA LYS A 45 -2.21 3.00 -17.40
C LYS A 45 -0.85 2.51 -16.88
N LYS A 46 0.06 2.09 -17.76
CA LYS A 46 1.38 1.56 -17.38
C LYS A 46 2.28 2.60 -16.72
N ILE A 47 2.29 3.82 -17.24
CA ILE A 47 3.04 4.95 -16.66
C ILE A 47 2.40 5.37 -15.35
N GLY A 48 1.07 5.32 -15.26
CA GLY A 48 0.33 5.56 -14.03
C GLY A 48 0.77 4.64 -12.89
N ILE A 49 0.92 3.34 -13.18
CA ILE A 49 1.42 2.33 -12.23
C ILE A 49 2.85 2.66 -11.78
N LEU A 50 3.74 3.02 -12.71
CA LEU A 50 5.12 3.35 -12.40
C LEU A 50 5.24 4.60 -11.51
N VAL A 51 4.57 5.70 -11.88
CA VAL A 51 4.66 6.97 -11.15
C VAL A 51 4.04 6.83 -9.76
N SER A 52 2.91 6.14 -9.64
CA SER A 52 2.26 5.92 -8.34
C SER A 52 3.03 4.97 -7.43
N SER A 53 3.72 3.96 -7.96
CA SER A 53 4.61 3.11 -7.14
C SER A 53 5.82 3.90 -6.61
N ILE A 54 6.38 4.82 -7.40
CA ILE A 54 7.47 5.70 -6.95
C ILE A 54 6.98 6.67 -5.87
N LEU A 55 5.82 7.31 -6.08
CA LEU A 55 5.19 8.18 -5.07
C LEU A 55 4.89 7.42 -3.76
N PHE A 56 4.43 6.17 -3.89
CA PHE A 56 4.23 5.27 -2.77
C PHE A 56 5.53 4.98 -2.01
N ALA A 57 6.65 4.78 -2.71
CA ALA A 57 7.94 4.62 -2.07
C ALA A 57 8.38 5.88 -1.32
N LEU A 58 8.17 7.05 -1.93
CA LEU A 58 8.59 8.34 -1.35
C LEU A 58 7.78 8.75 -0.12
N VAL A 59 6.48 8.46 -0.07
CA VAL A 59 5.65 8.78 1.11
C VAL A 59 6.10 8.02 2.36
N HIS A 60 6.74 6.87 2.17
CA HIS A 60 7.30 6.06 3.24
C HIS A 60 8.67 6.54 3.73
N THR A 61 9.13 7.72 3.25
CA THR A 61 10.39 8.38 3.69
C THR A 61 11.57 7.42 3.80
N PRO A 62 11.98 6.75 2.70
CA PRO A 62 13.07 5.80 2.72
C PRO A 62 14.37 6.52 3.07
N THR A 63 15.10 5.97 4.05
CA THR A 63 16.37 6.51 4.53
C THR A 63 17.57 5.99 3.74
N ASP A 64 17.36 4.97 2.92
CA ASP A 64 18.39 4.25 2.17
C ASP A 64 17.80 3.65 0.88
N ILE A 65 18.69 3.24 -0.03
CA ILE A 65 18.29 2.68 -1.32
C ILE A 65 17.57 1.33 -1.13
N GLY A 66 17.94 0.55 -0.11
CA GLY A 66 17.31 -0.73 0.19
C GLY A 66 15.85 -0.56 0.60
N SER A 67 15.58 0.33 1.55
CA SER A 67 14.20 0.66 1.96
C SER A 67 13.40 1.27 0.82
N PHE A 68 13.99 2.13 -0.01
CA PHE A 68 13.32 2.66 -1.21
C PHE A 68 12.87 1.53 -2.15
N VAL A 69 13.76 0.60 -2.49
CA VAL A 69 13.44 -0.52 -3.41
C VAL A 69 12.36 -1.42 -2.82
N ILE A 70 12.37 -1.65 -1.50
CA ILE A 70 11.34 -2.46 -0.83
C ILE A 70 9.97 -1.78 -0.93
N TYR A 71 9.85 -0.50 -0.56
CA TYR A 71 8.57 0.21 -0.64
C TYR A 71 8.11 0.39 -2.09
N TRP A 72 9.03 0.69 -3.00
CA TRP A 72 8.73 0.81 -4.43
C TRP A 72 8.23 -0.52 -5.02
N GLY A 73 8.93 -1.62 -4.74
CA GLY A 73 8.54 -2.96 -5.18
C GLY A 73 7.19 -3.39 -4.60
N MET A 74 6.91 -3.05 -3.34
CA MET A 74 5.63 -3.33 -2.70
C MET A 74 4.48 -2.59 -3.40
N GLY A 75 4.66 -1.29 -3.69
CA GLY A 75 3.68 -0.51 -4.44
C GLY A 75 3.45 -1.03 -5.86
N LEU A 76 4.51 -1.53 -6.51
CA LEU A 76 4.45 -2.06 -7.87
C LEU A 76 3.75 -3.43 -7.93
N ALA A 77 4.06 -4.34 -6.99
CA ALA A 77 3.39 -5.63 -6.86
C ALA A 77 1.88 -5.47 -6.59
N PHE A 78 1.52 -4.53 -5.71
CA PHE A 78 0.13 -4.22 -5.40
C PHE A 78 -0.64 -3.74 -6.63
N LYS A 79 -0.08 -2.78 -7.39
CA LYS A 79 -0.73 -2.24 -8.59
C LYS A 79 -0.77 -3.23 -9.76
N LEU A 80 0.23 -4.10 -9.91
CA LEU A 80 0.18 -5.18 -10.89
C LEU A 80 -0.88 -6.22 -10.54
N GLY A 81 -1.00 -6.61 -9.27
CA GLY A 81 -2.03 -7.52 -8.78
C GLY A 81 -3.45 -6.98 -9.01
N LEU A 82 -3.67 -5.68 -8.75
CA LEU A 82 -4.94 -5.00 -9.04
C LEU A 82 -5.22 -4.90 -10.55
N SER A 83 -4.18 -4.76 -11.38
CA SER A 83 -4.32 -4.77 -12.84
C SER A 83 -4.75 -6.11 -13.39
N THR A 84 -4.35 -7.22 -12.77
CA THR A 84 -4.70 -8.58 -13.22
C THR A 84 -6.14 -8.99 -12.85
N HIS A 85 -6.73 -8.38 -11.82
CA HIS A 85 -8.11 -8.68 -11.39
C HIS A 85 -9.19 -7.81 -12.06
N GLY A 86 -8.85 -7.07 -13.12
CA GLY A 86 -9.83 -6.32 -13.92
C GLY A 86 -10.46 -5.11 -13.21
N SER A 87 -9.91 -4.70 -12.07
CA SER A 87 -10.34 -3.50 -11.33
C SER A 87 -9.83 -2.18 -11.96
N LEU A 88 -9.17 -2.28 -13.12
CA LEU A 88 -8.57 -1.19 -13.89
C LEU A 88 -9.29 -0.92 -15.19
#